data_AF-A0A7W3QK31-F1
#
_entry.id   AF-A0A7W3QK31-F1
#
_cell.length_a   1.000
_cell.length_b   1.000
_cell.length_c   1.000
_cell.angle_alpha   90.00
_cell.angle_beta   90.00
_cell.angle_gamma   90.00
#
_symmetry.space_group_name_H-M   'P 1'
#
loop_
_entity.id
_entity.type
_entity.pdbx_description
1 polymer ?
#
loop_
_entity_poly.entity_id
_entity_poly.type
_entity_poly.pdbx_seq_one_letter_code
_entity_poly.pdbx_strand_id
1 'polypeptide(L)'
;MTGSAGAGRDKTPGLTRPDMPLPKRPGSEATAGDPLPTPPAPPEPPRRPEPGPGTGSGGRNWHRWHYPVGVFLTAYGVTTLAATAIGWSDRREWFAGYVGSGLAVPALVAVKVVELLLVLVALAGLLRRRDVWFLPALAGWMAGFGVFAVLDLVKGEWLALLEHGAYLVGFAVLLFVSYGLSVRARVGRRPAASAAPQAGGDAPGGGLTRTQEFALAALERWQRTQQNRQQPPQDPTP
;
A
#
# COMPACT_ATOMS: atom_id res chain seq x y z
N MET A 1 17.11 43.10 -75.36
CA MET A 1 15.81 43.62 -74.86
C MET A 1 16.03 44.21 -73.48
N THR A 2 16.14 45.53 -73.42
CA THR A 2 15.97 46.43 -72.26
C THR A 2 14.53 46.31 -71.72
N GLY A 3 14.11 46.59 -70.48
CA GLY A 3 14.66 47.16 -69.25
C GLY A 3 13.49 47.76 -68.43
N SER A 4 13.58 47.77 -67.09
CA SER A 4 12.84 48.63 -66.11
C SER A 4 11.30 48.48 -65.99
N ALA A 5 10.60 48.69 -64.87
CA ALA A 5 10.92 49.22 -63.54
C ALA A 5 9.74 48.94 -62.55
N GLY A 6 10.05 49.00 -61.24
CA GLY A 6 9.14 49.51 -60.19
C GLY A 6 8.52 48.46 -59.26
N ALA A 7 8.37 48.63 -57.95
CA ALA A 7 8.99 49.41 -56.87
C ALA A 7 8.23 49.04 -55.57
N GLY A 8 8.88 49.13 -54.40
CA GLY A 8 8.22 49.13 -53.08
C GLY A 8 8.46 47.84 -52.29
N ARG A 9 9.56 47.67 -51.57
CA ARG A 9 9.86 48.23 -50.24
C ARG A 9 8.74 48.07 -49.20
N ASP A 10 9.09 47.24 -48.22
CA ASP A 10 8.86 47.40 -46.78
C ASP A 10 7.42 47.34 -46.27
N LYS A 11 7.14 46.31 -45.44
CA LYS A 11 6.85 46.51 -44.02
C LYS A 11 6.74 45.19 -43.26
N THR A 12 7.72 45.01 -42.38
CA THR A 12 7.70 44.28 -41.11
C THR A 12 6.30 44.06 -40.49
N PRO A 13 6.02 42.88 -39.89
CA PRO A 13 4.87 42.70 -39.03
C PRO A 13 5.05 43.59 -37.80
N GLY A 14 4.29 44.68 -37.73
CA GLY A 14 4.30 45.60 -36.60
C GLY A 14 3.85 44.88 -35.35
N LEU A 15 4.78 44.70 -34.41
CA LEU A 15 4.51 44.33 -33.04
C LEU A 15 3.39 45.21 -32.47
N THR A 16 2.35 44.59 -31.94
CA THR A 16 1.33 45.23 -31.11
C THR A 16 2.00 46.01 -29.98
N ARG A 17 2.00 47.34 -30.09
CA ARG A 17 2.39 48.23 -28.99
C ARG A 17 1.32 48.19 -27.89
N PRO A 18 1.69 48.25 -26.60
CA PRO A 18 0.77 48.24 -25.46
C PRO A 18 -0.22 49.42 -25.43
N ASP A 19 0.05 50.46 -26.22
CA ASP A 19 -0.65 51.76 -26.10
C ASP A 19 -1.74 51.96 -27.16
N MET A 20 -2.07 50.92 -27.94
CA MET A 20 -3.11 51.01 -28.96
C MET A 20 -4.49 50.69 -28.35
N PRO A 21 -5.46 51.62 -28.38
CA PRO A 21 -6.82 51.32 -27.94
C PRO A 21 -7.47 50.28 -28.86
N LEU A 22 -8.11 49.29 -28.24
CA LEU A 22 -8.80 48.21 -28.93
C LEU A 22 -9.98 48.73 -29.79
N PRO A 23 -10.27 48.12 -30.95
CA PRO A 23 -11.41 48.49 -31.78
C PRO A 23 -12.73 48.37 -31.00
N LYS A 24 -13.53 49.44 -31.00
CA LYS A 24 -14.88 49.43 -30.41
C LYS A 24 -15.80 48.53 -31.24
N ARG A 25 -16.52 47.64 -30.55
CA ARG A 25 -17.54 46.77 -31.15
C ARG A 25 -18.74 47.63 -31.58
N PRO A 26 -19.32 47.43 -32.78
CA PRO A 26 -20.56 48.11 -33.17
C PRO A 26 -21.72 47.59 -32.32
N GLY A 27 -22.49 48.51 -31.72
CA GLY A 27 -23.76 48.17 -31.04
C GLY A 27 -23.89 48.60 -29.58
N SER A 28 -23.38 49.77 -29.18
CA SER A 28 -23.76 50.37 -27.89
C SER A 28 -24.65 51.61 -28.11
N GLU A 29 -25.89 51.38 -28.55
CA GLU A 29 -26.97 52.29 -28.22
C GLU A 29 -27.61 51.79 -26.92
N ALA A 30 -27.40 52.55 -25.85
CA ALA A 30 -28.05 52.32 -24.58
C ALA A 30 -29.48 52.88 -24.67
N THR A 31 -30.46 52.01 -24.92
CA THR A 31 -31.87 52.31 -24.64
C THR A 31 -32.15 51.92 -23.20
N ALA A 32 -32.51 52.93 -22.39
CA ALA A 32 -33.07 52.74 -21.07
C ALA A 32 -34.50 52.19 -21.19
N GLY A 33 -34.81 51.12 -20.46
CA GLY A 33 -36.18 50.61 -20.27
C GLY A 33 -36.38 49.14 -20.67
N ASP A 34 -36.23 48.27 -19.68
CA ASP A 34 -36.89 46.97 -19.44
C ASP A 34 -35.90 45.91 -18.91
N PRO A 35 -36.21 45.20 -17.79
CA PRO A 35 -35.37 44.12 -17.32
C PRO A 35 -35.54 42.90 -18.24
N LEU A 36 -34.51 42.62 -19.06
CA LEU A 36 -34.44 41.35 -19.80
C LEU A 36 -34.34 40.16 -18.82
N PRO A 37 -34.99 39.02 -19.12
CA PRO A 37 -34.83 37.79 -18.36
C PRO A 37 -33.37 37.33 -18.42
N THR A 38 -32.79 37.08 -17.25
CA THR A 38 -31.41 36.60 -17.12
C THR A 38 -31.28 35.23 -17.81
N PRO A 39 -30.29 35.02 -18.71
CA PRO A 39 -30.06 33.70 -19.28
C PRO A 39 -29.74 32.69 -18.17
N PRO A 40 -30.21 31.43 -18.28
CA PRO A 40 -29.92 30.41 -17.28
C PRO A 40 -28.42 30.19 -17.17
N ALA A 41 -27.91 30.12 -15.94
CA ALA A 41 -26.51 29.88 -15.68
C ALA A 41 -26.07 28.56 -16.33
N PRO A 42 -24.87 28.50 -16.96
CA PRO A 42 -24.33 27.24 -17.47
C PRO A 42 -24.26 26.21 -16.33
N PRO A 43 -24.52 24.92 -16.62
CA PRO A 43 -24.50 23.88 -15.60
C PRO A 43 -23.13 23.87 -14.92
N GLU A 44 -23.16 23.97 -13.59
CA GLU A 44 -21.97 23.91 -12.75
C GLU A 44 -21.23 22.59 -13.05
N PRO A 45 -19.91 22.61 -13.35
CA PRO A 45 -19.17 21.37 -13.50
C PRO A 45 -19.31 20.55 -12.22
N PRO A 46 -19.42 19.21 -12.29
CA PRO A 46 -19.65 18.39 -11.11
C PRO A 46 -18.56 18.67 -10.08
N ARG A 47 -18.98 19.23 -8.93
CA ARG A 47 -18.08 19.44 -7.80
C ARG A 47 -17.46 18.10 -7.45
N ARG A 48 -16.15 17.98 -7.60
CA ARG A 48 -15.43 16.83 -7.03
C ARG A 48 -15.76 16.82 -5.54
N PRO A 49 -16.16 15.68 -4.96
CA PRO A 49 -16.43 15.62 -3.53
C PRO A 49 -15.17 16.08 -2.80
N GLU A 50 -15.29 17.17 -2.05
CA GLU A 50 -14.23 17.58 -1.14
C GLU A 50 -13.93 16.39 -0.22
N PRO A 51 -12.65 16.09 0.07
CA PRO A 51 -12.32 15.04 1.02
C PRO A 51 -12.89 15.47 2.38
N GLY A 52 -14.06 14.92 2.73
CA GLY A 52 -14.66 15.16 4.03
C GLY A 52 -13.65 14.80 5.14
N PRO A 53 -13.70 15.50 6.29
CA PRO A 53 -12.84 15.21 7.42
C PRO A 53 -13.15 13.80 7.93
N GLY A 54 -12.40 12.81 7.44
CA GLY A 54 -12.67 11.41 7.71
C GLY A 54 -12.30 10.43 6.60
N THR A 55 -12.05 10.88 5.37
CA THR A 55 -11.50 10.00 4.31
C THR A 55 -9.99 9.86 4.41
N GLY A 56 -9.51 9.51 5.60
CA GLY A 56 -8.16 9.02 5.78
C GLY A 56 -7.98 7.76 4.94
N SER A 57 -7.24 7.88 3.85
CA SER A 57 -6.68 6.77 3.08
C SER A 57 -5.78 5.83 3.91
N GLY A 58 -5.72 6.00 5.23
CA GLY A 58 -4.95 5.16 6.16
C GLY A 58 -5.62 3.86 6.58
N GLY A 59 -6.88 3.61 6.18
CA GLY A 59 -7.55 2.31 6.36
C GLY A 59 -7.31 1.30 5.24
N ARG A 60 -6.75 1.74 4.10
CA ARG A 60 -6.55 0.88 2.91
C ARG A 60 -5.28 0.05 2.93
N ASN A 61 -4.31 0.39 3.77
CA ASN A 61 -3.02 -0.29 3.75
C ASN A 61 -3.08 -1.64 4.50
N TRP A 62 -4.01 -1.82 5.43
CA TRP A 62 -4.06 -3.05 6.22
C TRP A 62 -4.58 -4.26 5.46
N HIS A 63 -3.66 -4.92 4.78
CA HIS A 63 -3.84 -6.25 4.25
C HIS A 63 -3.73 -7.23 5.42
N ARG A 64 -4.82 -7.96 5.72
CA ARG A 64 -4.83 -9.10 6.68
C ARG A 64 -3.65 -10.07 6.48
N TRP A 65 -3.07 -10.05 5.29
CA TRP A 65 -1.87 -10.75 4.84
C TRP A 65 -0.62 -10.45 5.67
N HIS A 66 -0.53 -9.31 6.36
CA HIS A 66 0.63 -8.92 7.17
C HIS A 66 0.57 -9.31 8.66
N TYR A 67 -0.56 -9.83 9.16
CA TYR A 67 -0.66 -10.36 10.55
C TYR A 67 0.45 -11.36 10.92
N PRO A 68 0.75 -12.37 10.07
CA PRO A 68 1.74 -13.40 10.39
C PRO A 68 3.16 -12.84 10.47
N VAL A 69 3.45 -11.84 9.62
CA VAL A 69 4.73 -11.12 9.63
C VAL A 69 4.87 -10.35 10.95
N GLY A 70 3.84 -9.58 11.34
CA GLY A 70 3.85 -8.87 12.61
C GLY A 70 3.98 -9.80 13.81
N VAL A 71 3.21 -10.89 13.86
CA VAL A 71 3.29 -11.90 14.93
C VAL A 71 4.67 -12.54 14.99
N PHE A 72 5.23 -12.92 13.83
CA PHE A 72 6.57 -13.48 13.76
C PHE A 72 7.62 -12.51 14.27
N LEU A 73 7.63 -11.25 13.81
CA LEU A 73 8.60 -10.24 14.24
C LEU A 73 8.51 -10.00 15.75
N THR A 74 7.30 -9.92 16.31
CA THR A 74 7.10 -9.77 17.75
C THR A 74 7.58 -11.00 18.51
N ALA A 75 7.18 -12.21 18.11
CA ALA A 75 7.56 -13.44 18.78
C ALA A 75 9.08 -13.70 18.71
N TYR A 76 9.67 -13.48 17.55
CA TYR A 76 11.12 -13.56 17.34
C TYR A 76 11.85 -12.60 18.28
N GLY A 77 11.47 -11.32 18.28
CA GLY A 77 12.11 -10.32 19.12
C GLY A 77 11.91 -10.55 20.63
N VAL A 78 10.74 -11.02 21.06
CA VAL A 78 10.53 -11.44 22.46
C VAL A 78 11.44 -12.61 22.81
N THR A 79 11.57 -13.58 21.91
CA THR A 79 12.44 -14.76 22.12
C THR A 79 13.91 -14.35 22.19
N THR A 80 14.39 -13.44 21.36
CA THR A 80 15.78 -12.96 21.42
C THR A 80 16.08 -12.19 22.69
N LEU A 81 15.13 -11.36 23.16
CA LEU A 81 15.24 -10.67 24.44
C LEU A 81 15.28 -11.67 25.61
N ALA A 82 14.39 -12.66 25.61
CA ALA A 82 14.36 -13.70 26.64
C ALA A 82 15.65 -14.54 26.64
N ALA A 83 16.12 -14.96 25.46
CA ALA A 83 17.38 -15.70 25.33
C ALA A 83 18.57 -14.89 25.86
N THR A 84 18.59 -13.57 25.62
CA THR A 84 19.63 -12.69 26.18
C THR A 84 19.52 -12.58 27.70
N ALA A 85 18.31 -12.46 28.24
CA ALA A 85 18.10 -12.38 29.68
C ALA A 85 18.56 -13.66 30.39
N ILE A 86 18.32 -14.83 29.78
CA ILE A 86 18.76 -16.13 30.30
C ILE A 86 20.29 -16.26 30.22
N GLY A 87 20.89 -15.91 29.08
CA GLY A 87 22.33 -16.00 28.82
C GLY A 87 23.09 -14.70 29.05
N TRP A 88 22.67 -13.87 30.01
CA TRP A 88 23.16 -12.49 30.14
C TRP A 88 24.68 -12.40 30.33
N SER A 89 25.23 -13.24 31.21
CA SER A 89 26.67 -13.26 31.52
C SER A 89 27.50 -13.60 30.29
N ASP A 90 27.16 -14.69 29.60
CA ASP A 90 27.84 -15.13 28.38
C ASP A 90 27.79 -14.06 27.29
N ARG A 91 26.63 -13.42 27.12
CA ARG A 91 26.46 -12.34 26.15
C ARG A 91 27.32 -11.13 26.48
N ARG A 92 27.45 -10.79 27.77
CA ARG A 92 28.28 -9.68 28.25
C ARG A 92 29.76 -9.97 27.99
N GLU A 93 30.22 -11.18 28.28
CA GLU A 93 31.62 -11.60 28.05
C GLU A 93 31.97 -11.58 26.56
N TRP A 94 31.06 -12.10 25.72
CA TRP A 94 31.19 -12.01 24.28
C TRP A 94 31.29 -10.55 23.81
N PHE A 95 30.41 -9.65 24.28
CA PHE A 95 30.47 -8.22 23.95
C PHE A 95 31.76 -7.55 24.43
N ALA A 96 32.31 -7.97 25.57
CA ALA A 96 33.59 -7.46 26.05
C ALA A 96 34.74 -7.74 25.08
N GLY A 97 34.67 -8.82 24.29
CA GLY A 97 35.59 -9.11 23.19
C GLY A 97 35.51 -8.14 21.99
N TYR A 98 34.44 -7.35 21.87
CA TYR A 98 34.29 -6.34 20.81
C TYR A 98 34.61 -4.93 21.28
N VAL A 99 34.07 -4.53 22.42
CA VAL A 99 34.10 -3.13 22.89
C VAL A 99 34.96 -2.94 24.15
N GLY A 100 35.55 -4.00 24.68
CA GLY A 100 36.26 -4.01 25.96
C GLY A 100 35.31 -4.17 27.16
N SER A 101 35.86 -4.67 28.27
CA SER A 101 35.09 -5.01 29.49
C SER A 101 34.33 -3.82 30.08
N GLY A 102 34.91 -2.61 30.01
CA GLY A 102 34.30 -1.38 30.53
C GLY A 102 33.05 -0.93 29.76
N LEU A 103 33.00 -1.16 28.45
CA LEU A 103 31.87 -0.78 27.60
C LEU A 103 30.90 -1.92 27.29
N ALA A 104 31.24 -3.16 27.66
CA ALA A 104 30.42 -4.34 27.35
C ALA A 104 28.98 -4.21 27.86
N VAL A 105 28.80 -3.79 29.11
CA VAL A 105 27.46 -3.61 29.72
C VAL A 105 26.67 -2.49 29.04
N PRO A 106 27.16 -1.24 28.94
CA PRO A 106 26.39 -0.17 28.30
C PRO A 106 26.13 -0.44 26.82
N ALA A 107 27.07 -1.05 26.09
CA ALA A 107 26.86 -1.43 24.70
C ALA A 107 25.77 -2.51 24.56
N LEU A 108 25.82 -3.56 25.39
CA LEU A 108 24.80 -4.61 25.39
C LEU A 108 23.42 -4.04 25.74
N VAL A 109 23.33 -3.17 26.74
CA VAL A 109 22.08 -2.48 27.10
C VAL A 109 21.57 -1.64 25.93
N ALA A 110 22.41 -0.85 25.27
CA ALA A 110 22.02 -0.04 24.13
C ALA A 110 21.43 -0.89 22.99
N VAL A 111 22.08 -2.02 22.67
CA VAL A 111 21.57 -2.97 21.67
C VAL A 111 20.20 -3.53 22.09
N LYS A 112 20.02 -3.91 23.36
CA LYS A 112 18.73 -4.43 23.84
C LYS A 112 17.63 -3.37 23.88
N VAL A 113 17.97 -2.11 24.12
CA VAL A 113 17.01 -0.99 23.99
C VAL A 113 16.54 -0.86 22.54
N VAL A 114 17.46 -0.92 21.57
CA VAL A 114 17.10 -0.90 20.15
C VAL A 114 16.23 -2.10 19.79
N GLU A 115 16.60 -3.32 20.19
CA GLU A 115 15.78 -4.51 19.97
C GLU A 115 14.39 -4.39 20.58
N LEU A 116 14.28 -3.91 21.83
CA LEU A 116 13.00 -3.66 22.49
C LEU A 116 12.13 -2.67 21.70
N LEU A 117 12.73 -1.58 21.22
CA LEU A 117 12.01 -0.61 20.38
C LEU A 117 11.52 -1.25 19.07
N LEU A 118 12.30 -2.13 18.42
CA LEU A 118 11.86 -2.86 17.24
C LEU A 118 10.67 -3.78 17.54
N VAL A 119 10.68 -4.47 18.69
CA VAL A 119 9.54 -5.29 19.15
C VAL A 119 8.30 -4.42 19.38
N LEU A 120 8.46 -3.28 20.05
CA LEU A 120 7.36 -2.35 20.32
C LEU A 120 6.78 -1.75 19.02
N VAL A 121 7.63 -1.45 18.04
CA VAL A 121 7.22 -0.98 16.71
C VAL A 121 6.43 -2.06 15.98
N ALA A 122 6.90 -3.31 15.97
CA ALA A 122 6.18 -4.44 15.39
C ALA A 122 4.83 -4.67 16.09
N LEU A 123 4.81 -4.64 17.42
CA LEU A 123 3.60 -4.79 18.22
C LEU A 123 2.62 -3.65 17.96
N ALA A 124 3.09 -2.41 17.90
CA ALA A 124 2.28 -1.25 17.57
C ALA A 124 1.68 -1.36 16.16
N GLY A 125 2.44 -1.86 15.17
CA GLY A 125 1.93 -2.18 13.84
C GLY A 125 0.80 -3.20 13.86
N LEU A 126 0.93 -4.24 14.69
CA LEU A 126 -0.06 -5.29 14.87
C LEU A 126 -1.36 -4.75 15.53
N LEU A 127 -1.21 -3.99 16.61
CA LEU A 127 -2.34 -3.41 17.37
C LEU A 127 -3.06 -2.32 16.57
N ARG A 128 -2.30 -1.44 15.92
CA ARG A 128 -2.86 -0.34 15.10
C ARG A 128 -3.36 -0.81 13.74
N ARG A 129 -3.12 -2.08 13.40
CA ARG A 129 -3.45 -2.65 12.09
C ARG A 129 -2.90 -1.76 10.97
N ARG A 130 -1.61 -1.43 11.06
CA ARG A 130 -0.89 -0.65 10.04
C ARG A 130 0.44 -1.33 9.73
N ASP A 131 0.51 -1.85 8.53
CA ASP A 131 1.60 -2.60 7.93
C ASP A 131 2.85 -1.77 7.64
N VAL A 132 2.71 -0.45 7.46
CA VAL A 132 3.85 0.47 7.33
C VAL A 132 4.81 0.42 8.53
N TRP A 133 4.31 0.04 9.73
CA TRP A 133 5.14 -0.09 10.93
C TRP A 133 6.02 -1.34 10.92
N PHE A 134 5.73 -2.33 10.07
CA PHE A 134 6.60 -3.49 9.93
C PHE A 134 7.87 -3.18 9.14
N LEU A 135 7.87 -2.14 8.29
CA LEU A 135 9.05 -1.73 7.53
C LEU A 135 10.22 -1.31 8.43
N PRO A 136 10.08 -0.38 9.38
CA PRO A 136 11.18 -0.03 10.27
C PRO A 136 11.60 -1.18 11.17
N ALA A 137 10.66 -2.02 11.64
CA ALA A 137 11.00 -3.21 12.41
C ALA A 137 11.85 -4.20 11.60
N LEU A 138 11.40 -4.54 10.39
CA LEU A 138 12.10 -5.46 9.50
C LEU A 138 13.47 -4.89 9.09
N ALA A 139 13.53 -3.61 8.71
CA ALA A 139 14.78 -2.94 8.37
C ALA A 139 15.77 -2.95 9.55
N GLY A 140 15.31 -2.71 10.78
CA GLY A 140 16.13 -2.77 11.97
C GLY A 140 16.71 -4.17 12.22
N TRP A 141 15.90 -5.22 12.07
CA TRP A 141 16.38 -6.61 12.18
C TRP A 141 17.41 -6.94 11.10
N MET A 142 17.16 -6.55 9.85
CA MET A 142 18.10 -6.76 8.74
C MET A 142 19.42 -6.00 8.94
N ALA A 143 19.33 -4.76 9.43
CA ALA A 143 20.51 -3.98 9.78
C ALA A 143 21.33 -4.64 10.88
N GLY A 144 20.67 -5.21 11.91
CA GLY A 144 21.34 -5.98 12.96
C GLY A 144 22.18 -7.14 12.40
N PHE A 145 21.59 -8.00 11.56
CA PHE A 145 22.32 -9.07 10.88
C PHE A 145 23.47 -8.53 10.01
N GLY A 146 23.24 -7.44 9.28
CA GLY A 146 24.26 -6.82 8.44
C GLY A 146 25.45 -6.30 9.24
N VAL A 147 25.22 -5.65 10.38
CA VAL A 147 26.28 -5.16 11.26
C VAL A 147 27.13 -6.31 11.79
N PHE A 148 26.51 -7.40 12.26
CA PHE A 148 27.27 -8.58 12.73
C PHE A 148 28.08 -9.23 11.60
N ALA A 149 27.49 -9.40 10.41
CA ALA A 149 28.20 -9.95 9.26
C ALA A 149 29.42 -9.10 8.86
N VAL A 150 29.31 -7.76 8.90
CA VAL A 150 30.44 -6.87 8.64
C VAL A 150 31.51 -7.00 9.73
N LEU A 151 31.12 -7.07 11.00
CA LEU A 151 32.06 -7.22 12.11
C LEU A 151 32.84 -8.54 12.02
N ASP A 152 32.17 -9.65 11.70
CA ASP A 152 32.82 -10.95 11.56
C ASP A 152 33.79 -10.96 10.37
N LEU A 153 33.40 -10.35 9.24
CA LEU A 153 34.24 -10.24 8.06
C LEU A 153 35.50 -9.42 8.34
N VAL A 154 35.36 -8.28 9.03
CA VAL A 154 36.50 -7.41 9.40
C VAL A 154 37.44 -8.10 10.39
N LYS A 155 36.90 -8.91 11.32
CA LYS A 155 37.71 -9.69 12.27
C LYS A 155 38.27 -10.99 11.67
N GLY A 156 37.86 -11.38 10.47
CA GLY A 156 38.28 -12.63 9.83
C GLY A 156 37.68 -13.88 10.49
N GLU A 157 36.59 -13.73 11.25
CA GLU A 157 35.92 -14.83 11.96
C GLU A 157 34.95 -15.56 11.02
N TRP A 158 35.49 -16.33 10.07
CA TRP A 158 34.70 -17.03 9.05
C TRP A 158 33.63 -17.97 9.61
N LEU A 159 33.90 -18.60 10.77
CA LEU A 159 32.93 -19.46 11.43
C LEU A 159 31.77 -18.65 12.02
N ALA A 160 32.06 -17.52 12.68
CA ALA A 160 31.04 -16.61 13.19
C ALA A 160 30.22 -16.03 12.02
N LEU A 161 30.86 -15.66 10.92
CA LEU A 161 30.18 -15.19 9.72
C LEU A 161 29.20 -16.24 9.16
N LEU A 162 29.61 -17.52 9.10
CA LEU A 162 28.73 -18.61 8.71
C LEU A 162 27.57 -18.80 9.68
N GLU A 163 27.83 -18.69 10.98
CA GLU A 163 26.80 -18.79 12.03
C GLU A 163 25.76 -17.67 11.91
N HIS A 164 26.20 -16.42 11.83
CA HIS A 164 25.31 -15.26 11.65
C HIS A 164 24.59 -15.31 10.28
N GLY A 165 25.26 -15.80 9.24
CA GLY A 165 24.64 -16.08 7.94
C GLY A 165 23.54 -17.13 8.05
N ALA A 166 23.77 -18.21 8.78
CA ALA A 166 22.77 -19.24 9.04
C ALA A 166 21.59 -18.70 9.86
N TYR A 167 21.82 -17.80 10.83
CA TYR A 167 20.74 -17.12 11.55
C TYR A 167 19.91 -16.21 10.64
N LEU A 168 20.54 -15.47 9.74
CA LEU A 168 19.84 -14.65 8.75
C LEU A 168 18.99 -15.52 7.82
N VAL A 169 19.55 -16.62 7.30
CA VAL A 169 18.81 -17.57 6.46
C VAL A 169 17.66 -18.20 7.24
N GLY A 170 17.90 -18.66 8.47
CA GLY A 170 16.88 -19.19 9.35
C GLY A 170 15.75 -18.19 9.59
N PHE A 171 16.09 -16.94 9.91
CA PHE A 171 15.13 -15.85 10.03
C PHE A 171 14.31 -15.66 8.76
N ALA A 172 14.96 -15.60 7.59
CA ALA A 172 14.29 -15.44 6.31
C ALA A 172 13.36 -16.61 5.98
N VAL A 173 13.81 -17.85 6.24
CA VAL A 173 13.01 -19.07 6.08
C VAL A 173 11.80 -19.06 7.01
N LEU A 174 11.97 -18.75 8.29
CA LEU A 174 10.86 -18.67 9.24
C LEU A 174 9.88 -17.56 8.87
N LEU A 175 10.37 -16.41 8.42
CA LEU A 175 9.53 -15.31 7.93
C LEU A 175 8.74 -15.75 6.69
N PHE A 176 9.41 -16.41 5.74
CA PHE A 176 8.77 -16.97 4.54
C PHE A 176 7.74 -18.04 4.88
N VAL A 177 8.04 -18.96 5.80
CA VAL A 177 7.12 -19.99 6.27
C VAL A 177 5.92 -19.36 6.99
N SER A 178 6.14 -18.38 7.86
CA SER A 178 5.05 -17.63 8.52
C SER A 178 4.11 -16.99 7.50
N TYR A 179 4.67 -16.39 6.45
CA TYR A 179 3.90 -15.82 5.36
C TYR A 179 3.19 -16.89 4.51
N GLY A 180 3.90 -17.96 4.13
CA GLY A 180 3.42 -19.05 3.27
C GLY A 180 2.35 -19.91 3.93
N LEU A 181 2.50 -20.27 5.20
CA LEU A 181 1.46 -20.96 6.00
C LEU A 181 0.18 -20.13 6.04
N SER A 182 0.32 -18.81 6.07
CA SER A 182 -0.83 -17.92 6.07
C SER A 182 -1.53 -17.90 4.71
N VAL A 183 -0.81 -18.04 3.60
CA VAL A 183 -1.39 -18.26 2.26
C VAL A 183 -2.12 -19.59 2.20
N ARG A 184 -1.49 -20.68 2.66
CA ARG A 184 -2.06 -22.02 2.63
C ARG A 184 -3.31 -22.16 3.50
N ALA A 185 -3.30 -21.56 4.70
CA ALA A 185 -4.48 -21.50 5.57
C ALA A 185 -5.66 -20.78 4.93
N ARG A 186 -5.43 -19.88 3.96
CA ARG A 186 -6.48 -19.21 3.17
C ARG A 186 -6.95 -20.02 1.97
N VAL A 187 -6.09 -20.78 1.32
CA VAL A 187 -6.50 -21.72 0.25
C VAL A 187 -7.39 -22.82 0.84
N GLY A 188 -7.04 -23.35 2.01
CA GLY A 188 -7.88 -24.30 2.75
C GLY A 188 -9.12 -23.68 3.40
N ARG A 189 -9.10 -22.38 3.70
CA ARG A 189 -10.29 -21.60 4.12
C ARG A 189 -11.02 -20.91 2.98
N ARG A 190 -10.65 -21.14 1.70
CA ARG A 190 -11.47 -20.68 0.58
C ARG A 190 -12.82 -21.34 0.84
N PRO A 191 -13.85 -20.56 1.19
CA PRO A 191 -15.02 -21.20 1.72
C PRO A 191 -15.60 -22.05 0.60
N ALA A 192 -16.41 -23.03 0.97
CA ALA A 192 -17.57 -23.44 0.21
C ALA A 192 -18.54 -22.23 -0.02
N ALA A 193 -18.02 -21.12 -0.54
CA ALA A 193 -18.66 -19.88 -0.97
C ALA A 193 -18.33 -19.59 -2.45
N SER A 194 -17.68 -20.53 -3.16
CA SER A 194 -17.54 -20.52 -4.62
C SER A 194 -18.39 -21.60 -5.30
N ALA A 195 -19.45 -22.07 -4.64
CA ALA A 195 -20.60 -22.73 -5.28
C ALA A 195 -21.75 -21.73 -5.49
N ALA A 196 -21.44 -20.56 -6.06
CA ALA A 196 -22.43 -19.68 -6.66
C ALA A 196 -21.85 -19.12 -7.97
N PRO A 197 -22.30 -19.59 -9.14
CA PRO A 197 -21.91 -19.02 -10.42
C PRO A 197 -22.69 -17.73 -10.65
N GLN A 198 -22.04 -16.57 -10.66
CA GLN A 198 -22.54 -15.41 -11.41
C GLN A 198 -21.97 -15.48 -12.83
N ALA A 199 -22.72 -16.13 -13.72
CA ALA A 199 -22.84 -15.66 -15.10
C ALA A 199 -23.59 -14.31 -15.00
N GLY A 200 -23.22 -13.21 -15.66
CA GLY A 200 -22.60 -13.08 -16.98
C GLY A 200 -23.68 -12.57 -17.94
N GLY A 201 -23.50 -11.36 -18.47
CA GLY A 201 -24.17 -10.92 -19.70
C GLY A 201 -25.13 -9.74 -19.57
N ASP A 202 -24.73 -8.65 -20.21
CA ASP A 202 -25.50 -7.45 -20.50
C ASP A 202 -26.91 -7.72 -21.06
N ALA A 203 -27.91 -6.97 -20.58
CA ALA A 203 -29.09 -6.62 -21.38
C ALA A 203 -29.77 -5.37 -20.80
N PRO A 204 -30.45 -4.57 -21.64
CA PRO A 204 -30.47 -3.11 -21.54
C PRO A 204 -31.61 -2.53 -20.70
N GLY A 205 -31.33 -1.39 -20.06
CA GLY A 205 -32.29 -0.28 -19.94
C GLY A 205 -33.25 -0.30 -18.76
N GLY A 206 -33.06 0.67 -17.84
CA GLY A 206 -34.09 1.14 -16.90
C GLY A 206 -33.87 0.66 -15.47
N GLY A 207 -33.12 1.45 -14.69
CA GLY A 207 -32.66 1.13 -13.33
C GLY A 207 -33.75 0.63 -12.39
N LEU A 208 -33.72 -0.67 -12.12
CA LEU A 208 -34.43 -1.30 -11.02
C LEU A 208 -33.88 -0.72 -9.71
N THR A 209 -34.76 -0.34 -8.79
CA THR A 209 -34.34 0.20 -7.48
C THR A 209 -33.49 -0.85 -6.74
N ARG A 210 -32.52 -0.45 -5.90
CA ARG A 210 -31.64 -1.39 -5.14
C ARG A 210 -32.40 -2.54 -4.46
N THR A 211 -33.64 -2.31 -4.06
CA THR A 211 -34.50 -3.33 -3.44
C THR A 211 -34.92 -4.42 -4.44
N GLN A 212 -35.19 -4.07 -5.69
CA GLN A 212 -35.55 -5.01 -6.76
C GLN A 212 -34.33 -5.83 -7.20
N GLU A 213 -33.15 -5.22 -7.25
CA GLU A 213 -31.88 -5.95 -7.46
C GLU A 213 -31.66 -6.99 -6.34
N PHE A 214 -31.95 -6.62 -5.10
CA PHE A 214 -31.83 -7.55 -3.96
C PHE A 214 -32.85 -8.69 -4.02
N ALA A 215 -34.08 -8.39 -4.45
CA ALA A 215 -35.13 -9.40 -4.63
C ALA A 215 -34.78 -10.40 -5.75
N LEU A 216 -34.26 -9.92 -6.88
CA LEU A 216 -33.80 -10.76 -7.99
C LEU A 216 -32.61 -11.63 -7.58
N ALA A 217 -31.62 -11.05 -6.88
CA ALA A 217 -30.47 -11.79 -6.39
C ALA A 217 -30.85 -12.87 -5.35
N ALA A 218 -31.90 -12.63 -4.55
CA ALA A 218 -32.43 -13.61 -3.60
C ALA A 218 -33.13 -14.79 -4.32
N LEU A 219 -33.91 -14.50 -5.35
CA LEU A 219 -34.61 -15.50 -6.17
C LEU A 219 -33.62 -16.42 -6.93
N GLU A 220 -32.60 -15.86 -7.58
CA GLU A 220 -31.57 -16.68 -8.26
C GLU A 220 -30.82 -17.59 -7.29
N ARG A 221 -30.60 -17.14 -6.05
CA ARG A 221 -29.93 -17.96 -5.02
C ARG A 221 -30.81 -19.13 -4.59
N TRP A 222 -32.11 -18.90 -4.43
CA TRP A 222 -33.05 -19.95 -4.09
C TRP A 222 -33.18 -21.01 -5.19
N GLN A 223 -33.29 -20.59 -6.45
CA GLN A 223 -33.32 -21.52 -7.60
C GLN A 223 -32.06 -22.39 -7.70
N ARG A 224 -30.86 -21.79 -7.61
CA ARG A 224 -29.59 -22.54 -7.62
C ARG A 224 -29.53 -23.60 -6.52
N THR A 225 -30.06 -23.29 -5.34
CA THR A 225 -30.08 -24.21 -4.19
C THR A 225 -31.01 -25.40 -4.44
N GLN A 226 -32.17 -25.18 -5.07
CA GLN A 226 -33.08 -26.26 -5.46
C GLN A 226 -32.46 -27.16 -6.53
N GLN A 227 -31.82 -26.55 -7.52
CA GLN A 227 -31.19 -27.27 -8.64
C GLN A 227 -30.03 -28.17 -8.16
N ASN A 228 -29.21 -27.69 -7.23
CA ASN A 228 -28.12 -28.48 -6.66
C ASN A 228 -28.59 -29.64 -5.77
N ARG A 229 -29.81 -29.60 -5.22
CA ARG A 229 -30.41 -30.73 -4.49
C ARG A 229 -30.94 -31.82 -5.41
N GLN A 230 -31.26 -31.50 -6.65
CA GLN A 230 -31.85 -32.43 -7.62
C GLN A 230 -30.81 -33.18 -8.44
N GLN A 231 -29.52 -32.86 -8.30
CA GLN A 231 -28.45 -33.49 -9.07
C GLN A 231 -27.96 -34.74 -8.32
N PRO A 232 -28.26 -35.97 -8.80
CA PRO A 232 -27.74 -37.19 -8.19
C PRO A 232 -26.23 -37.29 -8.43
N PRO A 233 -25.49 -37.99 -7.54
CA PRO A 233 -24.07 -38.26 -7.73
C PRO A 233 -23.86 -38.98 -9.08
N GLN A 234 -23.02 -38.42 -9.94
CA GLN A 234 -22.59 -39.11 -11.16
C GLN A 234 -21.61 -40.21 -10.76
N ASP A 235 -22.01 -41.47 -10.98
CA ASP A 235 -21.12 -42.61 -10.79
C ASP A 235 -19.95 -42.54 -11.79
N PRO A 236 -18.69 -42.76 -11.35
CA PRO A 236 -17.61 -43.04 -12.27
C PRO A 236 -17.83 -44.42 -12.90
N THR A 237 -18.11 -44.45 -14.21
CA THR A 237 -18.17 -45.70 -14.99
C THR A 237 -16.80 -46.39 -15.01
N PRO A 238 -16.71 -47.70 -14.70
CA PRO A 238 -15.54 -48.53 -14.95
C PRO A 238 -15.36 -48.90 -16.42
#